data_AF-A0A9W8E7T1-F1
#
_entry.id   AF-A0A9W8E7T1-F1
#
_cell.length_a   1.000
_cell.length_b   1.000
_cell.length_c   1.000
_cell.angle_alpha   90.00
_cell.angle_beta   90.00
_cell.angle_gamma   90.00
#
_symmetry.space_group_name_H-M   'P 1'
#
loop_
_entity.id
_entity.type
_entity.pdbx_description
1 polymer ?
#
loop_
_entity_poly.entity_id
_entity_poly.type
_entity_poly.pdbx_seq_one_letter_code
_entity_poly.pdbx_strand_id
1 'polypeptide(L)'
;MILAVLRRGYAQHRVIPSQAIRAFSNALFTYSNTVPAKPVEAESQSDSFHEADVGLPTPEQLAQLVAELPPTPELPTDDMCCMSGCARCVWDIYNDDLHEFQTKLTNIQQLYQKANLPLPPKVQQLTSTASADQGRNPLAALSGDSASPPSPAQASLQAFMELEAKLGK
;
A
#
# COMPACT_ATOMS: atom_id res chain seq x y z
N MET A 1 66.73 21.97 19.71
CA MET A 1 66.00 23.25 19.83
C MET A 1 66.46 24.14 18.67
N ILE A 2 65.94 23.95 17.46
CA ILE A 2 64.71 24.55 16.91
C ILE A 2 64.70 26.06 17.16
N LEU A 3 64.95 26.85 16.11
CA LEU A 3 64.27 28.13 15.88
C LEU A 3 64.56 28.68 14.46
N ALA A 4 63.44 28.90 13.76
CA ALA A 4 63.18 30.02 12.86
C ALA A 4 64.01 30.16 11.56
N VAL A 5 63.51 29.52 10.49
CA VAL A 5 63.66 30.06 9.13
C VAL A 5 62.59 31.14 8.94
N LEU A 6 63.05 32.39 8.95
CA LEU A 6 62.25 33.58 8.70
C LEU A 6 61.92 33.75 7.22
N ARG A 7 60.64 34.01 7.00
CA ARG A 7 59.97 34.73 5.90
C ARG A 7 60.88 35.56 4.97
N ARG A 8 60.79 35.26 3.68
CA ARG A 8 60.86 36.14 2.49
C ARG A 8 60.10 35.38 1.40
N GLY A 9 59.25 35.93 0.55
CA GLY A 9 58.78 37.26 0.22
C GLY A 9 57.74 37.02 -0.89
N TYR A 10 56.61 37.73 -0.83
CA TYR A 10 56.21 38.68 -1.86
C TYR A 10 55.88 38.12 -3.26
N ALA A 11 54.65 38.43 -3.65
CA ALA A 11 54.24 38.93 -4.96
C ALA A 11 53.92 37.96 -6.11
N GLN A 12 52.61 37.96 -6.39
CA GLN A 12 52.00 38.41 -7.64
C GLN A 12 51.83 37.40 -8.79
N HIS A 13 50.55 37.33 -9.18
CA HIS A 13 49.99 37.07 -10.50
C HIS A 13 50.49 35.85 -11.28
N ARG A 14 49.61 34.84 -11.37
CA ARG A 14 49.36 34.15 -12.64
C ARG A 14 47.95 33.54 -12.67
N VAL A 15 47.09 34.21 -13.45
CA VAL A 15 46.03 33.70 -14.33
C VAL A 15 45.52 32.27 -14.03
N ILE A 16 44.26 32.17 -13.62
CA ILE A 16 43.53 30.90 -13.47
C ILE A 16 43.07 30.45 -14.87
N PRO A 17 43.49 29.27 -15.38
CA PRO A 17 42.95 28.73 -16.63
C PRO A 17 41.54 28.15 -16.42
N SER A 18 40.67 28.48 -17.38
CA SER A 18 39.25 28.14 -17.50
C SER A 18 38.99 26.63 -17.70
N GLN A 19 39.18 25.82 -16.65
CA GLN A 19 38.89 24.37 -16.65
C GLN A 19 38.13 23.91 -15.40
N ALA A 20 37.64 24.84 -14.56
CA ALA A 20 37.04 24.54 -13.26
C ALA A 20 35.51 24.65 -13.25
N ILE A 21 34.82 24.19 -14.30
CA ILE A 21 33.36 24.00 -14.29
C ILE A 21 33.02 22.57 -14.74
N ARG A 22 33.65 21.54 -14.15
CA ARG A 22 33.24 20.13 -14.33
C ARG A 22 33.49 19.26 -13.09
N ALA A 23 33.59 19.84 -11.89
CA ALA A 23 33.93 19.10 -10.68
C ALA A 23 32.87 19.15 -9.57
N PHE A 24 31.66 19.64 -9.84
CA PHE A 24 30.57 19.69 -8.84
C PHE A 24 29.36 18.80 -9.13
N SER A 25 29.34 18.06 -10.24
CA SER A 25 28.19 17.19 -10.56
C SER A 25 28.38 15.71 -10.16
N ASN A 26 29.59 15.28 -9.80
CA ASN A 26 29.86 13.85 -9.52
C ASN A 26 29.86 13.50 -8.02
N ALA A 27 29.70 14.46 -7.12
CA ALA A 27 29.74 14.22 -5.67
C ALA A 27 28.38 13.83 -5.06
N LEU A 28 27.26 13.98 -5.78
CA LEU A 28 25.93 13.52 -5.32
C LEU A 28 25.55 12.14 -5.86
N PHE A 29 26.26 11.62 -6.86
CA PHE A 29 25.96 10.30 -7.44
C PHE A 29 26.63 9.14 -6.70
N THR A 30 27.73 9.39 -5.96
CA THR A 30 28.50 8.33 -5.30
C THR A 30 28.04 8.04 -3.87
N TYR A 31 27.21 8.88 -3.25
CA TYR A 31 26.67 8.63 -1.91
C TYR A 31 25.56 7.58 -1.89
N SER A 32 24.99 7.21 -3.05
CA SER A 32 23.93 6.20 -3.13
C SER A 32 24.42 4.75 -3.11
N ASN A 33 25.74 4.48 -3.00
CA ASN A 33 26.31 3.14 -3.17
C ASN A 33 27.30 2.69 -2.09
N THR A 34 27.08 3.07 -0.83
CA THR A 34 27.77 2.41 0.30
C THR A 34 26.79 2.04 1.41
N VAL A 35 25.77 1.25 1.07
CA VAL A 35 25.22 0.29 2.02
C VAL A 35 26.21 -0.89 2.07
N PRO A 36 26.80 -1.23 3.23
CA PRO A 36 27.57 -2.46 3.34
C PRO A 36 26.58 -3.63 3.17
N ALA A 37 26.60 -4.24 2.00
CA ALA A 37 25.95 -5.51 1.75
C ALA A 37 26.58 -6.54 2.69
N LYS A 38 25.85 -6.90 3.75
CA LYS A 38 26.01 -8.21 4.39
C LYS A 38 25.92 -9.25 3.26
N PRO A 39 26.78 -10.29 3.22
CA PRO A 39 26.59 -11.38 2.28
C PRO A 39 25.25 -12.02 2.62
N VAL A 40 24.20 -11.59 1.94
CA VAL A 40 23.05 -12.42 1.71
C VAL A 40 23.59 -13.35 0.64
N GLU A 41 23.98 -14.55 1.05
CA GLU A 41 23.96 -15.69 0.14
C GLU A 41 22.61 -15.61 -0.57
N ALA A 42 22.69 -15.14 -1.81
CA ALA A 42 21.66 -15.34 -2.79
C ALA A 42 21.62 -16.86 -3.01
N GLU A 43 20.96 -17.56 -2.10
CA GLU A 43 20.23 -18.75 -2.48
C GLU A 43 19.18 -18.25 -3.47
N SER A 44 19.61 -18.20 -4.71
CA SER A 44 18.78 -18.35 -5.88
C SER A 44 18.15 -19.74 -5.81
N GLN A 45 17.26 -19.94 -4.85
CA GLN A 45 16.07 -20.71 -5.13
C GLN A 45 15.21 -19.78 -5.99
N SER A 46 15.59 -19.71 -7.27
CA SER A 46 14.59 -19.86 -8.30
C SER A 46 13.92 -21.20 -8.00
N ASP A 47 13.01 -21.19 -7.03
CA ASP A 47 11.92 -22.13 -7.04
C ASP A 47 11.36 -21.97 -8.44
N SER A 48 11.63 -22.99 -9.25
CA SER A 48 10.78 -23.31 -10.35
C SER A 48 9.36 -23.22 -9.79
N PHE A 49 8.70 -22.08 -9.98
CA PHE A 49 7.36 -22.12 -10.48
C PHE A 49 7.46 -22.95 -11.76
N HIS A 50 7.45 -24.27 -11.58
CA HIS A 50 6.57 -25.06 -12.37
C HIS A 50 5.27 -24.30 -12.22
N GLU A 51 4.99 -23.47 -13.23
CA GLU A 51 3.65 -23.22 -13.71
C GLU A 51 3.12 -24.64 -13.94
N ALA A 52 2.75 -25.30 -12.84
CA ALA A 52 2.04 -26.52 -12.89
C ALA A 52 0.87 -26.11 -13.75
N ASP A 53 0.70 -26.82 -14.84
CA ASP A 53 -0.60 -27.09 -15.38
C ASP A 53 -1.47 -27.54 -14.20
N VAL A 54 -1.93 -26.59 -13.37
CA VAL A 54 -2.84 -26.84 -12.25
C VAL A 54 -4.16 -26.97 -12.96
N GLY A 55 -4.34 -28.16 -13.54
CA GLY A 55 -5.64 -28.65 -13.92
C GLY A 55 -6.60 -28.31 -12.78
N LEU A 56 -7.81 -27.93 -13.18
CA LEU A 56 -8.89 -27.56 -12.27
C LEU A 56 -8.87 -28.47 -11.02
N PRO A 57 -8.79 -27.91 -9.79
CA PRO A 57 -8.62 -28.70 -8.58
C PRO A 57 -9.75 -29.71 -8.43
N THR A 58 -9.41 -30.89 -7.93
CA THR A 58 -10.40 -31.95 -7.72
C THR A 58 -11.43 -31.51 -6.67
N PRO A 59 -12.66 -32.04 -6.70
CA PRO A 59 -13.67 -31.68 -5.70
C PRO A 59 -13.24 -31.99 -4.26
N GLU A 60 -12.36 -32.98 -4.06
CA GLU A 60 -11.78 -33.28 -2.75
C GLU A 60 -10.82 -32.19 -2.26
N GLN A 61 -9.96 -31.68 -3.15
CA GLN A 61 -9.08 -30.55 -2.85
C GLN A 61 -9.88 -29.28 -2.53
N LEU A 62 -10.97 -29.03 -3.25
CA LEU A 62 -11.87 -27.92 -2.96
C LEU A 62 -12.51 -28.04 -1.57
N ALA A 63 -12.92 -29.24 -1.18
CA ALA A 63 -13.46 -29.49 0.15
C ALA A 63 -12.42 -29.27 1.26
N GLN A 64 -11.16 -29.65 1.01
CA GLN A 64 -10.05 -29.40 1.94
C GLN A 64 -9.81 -27.89 2.12
N LEU A 65 -9.79 -27.11 1.04
CA LEU A 65 -9.65 -25.65 1.13
C LEU A 65 -10.77 -24.99 1.96
N VAL A 66 -12.00 -25.49 1.86
CA VAL A 66 -13.14 -25.01 2.68
C VAL A 66 -13.00 -25.41 4.16
N ALA A 67 -12.34 -26.54 4.44
CA ALA A 67 -12.05 -27.00 5.79
C ALA A 67 -10.91 -26.20 6.44
N GLU A 68 -9.88 -25.84 5.67
CA GLU A 68 -8.72 -25.05 6.10
C GLU A 68 -9.01 -23.54 6.23
N LEU A 69 -10.19 -23.10 5.79
CA LEU A 69 -10.58 -21.70 5.92
C LEU A 69 -10.55 -21.28 7.40
N PRO A 70 -9.80 -20.22 7.76
CA PRO A 70 -9.75 -19.75 9.14
C PRO A 70 -11.13 -19.29 9.60
N PRO A 71 -11.38 -19.24 10.92
CA PRO A 71 -12.57 -18.61 11.45
C PRO A 71 -12.64 -17.15 11.00
N THR A 72 -13.85 -16.63 10.85
CA THR A 72 -14.05 -15.20 10.58
C THR A 72 -13.43 -14.39 11.73
N PRO A 73 -12.62 -13.36 11.44
CA PRO A 73 -11.97 -12.58 12.48
C PRO A 73 -13.01 -11.86 13.35
N GLU A 74 -12.73 -11.81 14.64
CA GLU A 74 -13.60 -11.13 15.60
C GLU A 74 -13.31 -9.63 15.60
N LEU A 75 -14.36 -8.83 15.69
CA LEU A 75 -14.24 -7.38 15.73
C LEU A 75 -13.53 -6.98 17.05
N PRO A 76 -12.46 -6.17 17.00
CA PRO A 76 -11.79 -5.74 18.22
C PRO A 76 -12.70 -4.80 19.02
N THR A 77 -12.60 -4.87 20.34
CA THR A 77 -13.34 -3.97 21.22
C THR A 77 -12.65 -2.60 21.33
N ASP A 78 -13.42 -1.54 21.59
CA ASP A 78 -12.89 -0.17 21.62
C ASP A 78 -11.79 0.03 22.69
N ASP A 79 -11.85 -0.72 23.79
CA ASP A 79 -10.86 -0.70 24.86
C ASP A 79 -9.50 -1.31 24.46
N MET A 80 -9.45 -2.10 23.38
CA MET A 80 -8.19 -2.59 22.81
C MET A 80 -7.46 -1.54 21.97
N CYS A 81 -8.14 -0.44 21.61
CA CYS A 81 -7.51 0.66 20.89
C CYS A 81 -6.71 1.55 21.87
N CYS A 82 -5.39 1.37 21.89
CA CYS A 82 -4.50 2.08 22.82
C CYS A 82 -4.51 3.62 22.62
N MET A 83 -4.94 4.13 21.45
CA MET A 83 -5.00 5.56 21.08
C MET A 83 -3.70 6.37 21.26
N SER A 84 -2.59 5.76 21.68
CA SER A 84 -1.33 6.43 22.02
C SER A 84 -0.26 6.29 20.92
N GLY A 85 -0.61 5.79 19.73
CA GLY A 85 0.30 5.68 18.59
C GLY A 85 1.24 4.46 18.63
N CYS A 86 0.73 3.27 18.95
CA CYS A 86 1.48 2.02 18.82
C CYS A 86 1.96 1.78 17.37
N ALA A 87 3.03 0.98 17.22
CA ALA A 87 3.59 0.67 15.91
C ALA A 87 2.64 -0.11 14.97
N ARG A 88 1.66 -0.83 15.51
CA ARG A 88 0.59 -1.53 14.79
C ARG A 88 -0.73 -1.28 15.53
N CYS A 89 -1.76 -0.77 14.86
CA CYS A 89 -3.08 -0.61 15.46
C CYS A 89 -3.77 -1.98 15.55
N VAL A 90 -4.59 -2.22 16.59
CA VAL A 90 -5.43 -3.43 16.68
C VAL A 90 -6.36 -3.54 15.47
N TRP A 91 -6.87 -2.39 15.00
CA TRP A 91 -7.68 -2.32 13.78
C TRP A 91 -6.89 -2.68 12.53
N ASP A 92 -5.59 -2.37 12.46
CA ASP A 92 -4.76 -2.76 11.32
C ASP A 92 -4.61 -4.29 11.28
N ILE A 93 -4.35 -4.92 12.44
CA ILE A 93 -4.25 -6.38 12.53
C ILE A 93 -5.57 -7.04 12.13
N TYR A 94 -6.69 -6.55 12.68
CA TYR A 94 -8.02 -7.04 12.31
C TYR A 94 -8.29 -6.89 10.81
N ASN A 95 -7.97 -5.74 10.22
CA ASN A 95 -8.18 -5.50 8.80
C ASN A 95 -7.28 -6.39 7.92
N ASP A 96 -6.04 -6.63 8.33
CA ASP A 96 -5.12 -7.57 7.66
C ASP A 96 -5.72 -8.98 7.67
N ASP A 97 -6.17 -9.47 8.84
CA ASP A 97 -6.78 -10.80 9.00
C ASP A 97 -8.09 -10.94 8.21
N LEU A 98 -8.91 -9.89 8.23
CA LEU A 98 -10.16 -9.80 7.45
C LEU A 98 -9.87 -9.87 5.95
N HIS A 99 -8.88 -9.13 5.47
CA HIS A 99 -8.50 -9.13 4.07
C HIS A 99 -7.98 -10.50 3.62
N GLU A 100 -7.16 -11.17 4.45
CA GLU A 100 -6.69 -12.53 4.18
C GLU A 100 -7.85 -13.52 4.08
N PHE A 101 -8.78 -13.46 5.04
CA PHE A 101 -9.97 -14.30 5.06
C PHE A 101 -10.85 -14.09 3.81
N GLN A 102 -11.12 -12.84 3.44
CA GLN A 102 -11.88 -12.51 2.23
C GLN A 102 -11.20 -12.98 0.95
N THR A 103 -9.87 -12.87 0.89
CA THR A 103 -9.07 -13.33 -0.24
C THR A 103 -9.20 -14.84 -0.42
N LYS A 104 -9.04 -15.61 0.67
CA LYS A 104 -9.22 -17.07 0.67
C LYS A 104 -10.64 -17.47 0.26
N LEU A 105 -11.66 -16.81 0.81
CA LEU A 105 -13.05 -17.03 0.44
C LEU A 105 -13.31 -16.80 -1.05
N THR A 106 -12.84 -15.66 -1.57
CA THR A 106 -13.02 -15.29 -2.97
C THR A 106 -12.32 -16.28 -3.89
N ASN A 107 -11.11 -16.72 -3.52
CA ASN A 107 -10.39 -17.75 -4.27
C ASN A 107 -11.19 -19.06 -4.33
N ILE A 108 -11.66 -19.57 -3.19
CA ILE A 108 -12.49 -20.78 -3.13
C ILE A 108 -13.72 -20.61 -4.02
N GLN A 109 -14.47 -19.51 -3.87
CA GLN A 109 -15.64 -19.23 -4.70
C GLN A 109 -15.32 -19.26 -6.21
N GLN A 110 -14.21 -18.64 -6.63
CA GLN A 110 -13.78 -18.66 -8.02
C GLN A 110 -13.45 -20.07 -8.50
N LEU A 111 -12.82 -20.90 -7.67
CA LEU A 111 -12.51 -22.28 -8.03
C LEU A 111 -13.79 -23.12 -8.22
N TYR A 112 -14.78 -22.98 -7.33
CA TYR A 112 -16.08 -23.65 -7.48
C TYR A 112 -16.81 -23.20 -8.75
N GLN A 113 -16.76 -21.90 -9.06
CA GLN A 113 -17.35 -21.35 -10.29
C GLN A 113 -16.65 -21.89 -11.54
N LYS A 114 -15.31 -21.89 -11.58
CA LYS A 114 -14.52 -22.46 -12.68
C LYS A 114 -14.81 -23.94 -12.87
N ALA A 115 -15.06 -24.65 -11.78
CA ALA A 115 -15.40 -26.06 -11.81
C ALA A 115 -16.87 -26.33 -12.16
N ASN A 116 -17.72 -25.30 -12.21
CA ASN A 116 -19.17 -25.41 -12.36
C ASN A 116 -19.82 -26.28 -11.26
N LEU A 117 -19.25 -26.28 -10.04
CA LEU A 117 -19.84 -26.94 -8.87
C LEU A 117 -20.68 -25.95 -8.05
N PRO A 118 -21.76 -26.42 -7.40
CA PRO A 118 -22.49 -25.59 -6.44
C PRO A 118 -21.62 -25.27 -5.23
N LEU A 119 -21.68 -24.02 -4.75
CA LEU A 119 -20.95 -23.60 -3.54
C LEU A 119 -21.49 -24.35 -2.32
N PRO A 120 -20.64 -24.77 -1.38
CA PRO A 120 -21.09 -25.39 -0.13
C PRO A 120 -21.80 -24.37 0.77
N PRO A 121 -22.72 -24.81 1.64
CA PRO A 121 -23.55 -23.92 2.47
C PRO A 121 -22.72 -23.04 3.40
N LYS A 122 -21.60 -23.56 3.92
CA LYS A 122 -20.65 -22.80 4.76
C LYS A 122 -20.15 -21.54 4.04
N VAL A 123 -19.76 -21.66 2.78
CA VAL A 123 -19.23 -20.53 2.00
C VAL A 123 -20.36 -19.55 1.64
N GLN A 124 -21.54 -20.06 1.28
CA GLN A 124 -22.71 -19.21 1.00
C GLN A 124 -23.06 -18.32 2.19
N GLN A 125 -23.11 -18.89 3.40
CA GLN A 125 -23.38 -18.13 4.63
C GLN A 125 -22.35 -17.04 4.87
N LEU A 126 -21.06 -17.37 4.76
CA LEU A 126 -19.96 -16.41 4.97
C LEU A 126 -19.98 -15.25 3.96
N THR A 127 -20.32 -15.52 2.70
CA THR A 127 -20.46 -14.47 1.69
C THR A 127 -21.66 -13.55 1.96
N SER A 128 -22.77 -14.10 2.46
CA SER A 128 -23.98 -13.31 2.78
C SER A 128 -23.80 -12.38 3.97
N THR A 129 -23.04 -12.79 4.99
CA THR A 129 -22.75 -11.96 6.17
C THR A 129 -21.75 -10.86 5.86
N ALA A 130 -20.76 -11.11 4.98
CA ALA A 130 -19.79 -10.11 4.56
C ALA A 130 -20.43 -8.93 3.81
N SER A 131 -21.45 -9.18 2.99
CA SER A 131 -22.17 -8.13 2.25
C SER A 131 -23.14 -7.31 3.11
N ALA A 132 -23.53 -7.82 4.30
CA ALA A 132 -24.49 -7.15 5.17
C ALA A 132 -23.88 -6.00 5.98
N ASP A 133 -22.56 -6.03 6.21
CA ASP A 133 -21.85 -5.07 7.06
C ASP A 133 -21.14 -3.97 6.25
N GLN A 134 -20.68 -4.27 5.04
CA GLN A 134 -19.95 -3.35 4.15
C GLN A 134 -20.79 -2.17 3.62
N GLY A 135 -22.10 -2.12 3.91
CA GLY A 135 -23.02 -1.12 3.37
C GLY A 135 -23.71 -0.22 4.40
N ARG A 136 -23.53 -0.45 5.71
CA ARG A 136 -24.13 0.43 6.71
C ARG A 136 -23.13 1.50 7.09
N ASN A 137 -22.99 2.50 6.23
CA ASN A 137 -22.56 3.79 6.72
C ASN A 137 -23.67 4.27 7.70
N PRO A 138 -23.43 4.36 9.02
CA PRO A 138 -24.43 4.89 9.94
C PRO A 138 -24.87 6.32 9.57
N LEU A 139 -24.10 7.01 8.73
CA LEU A 139 -24.44 8.32 8.15
C LEU A 139 -25.55 8.25 7.08
N ALA A 140 -25.77 7.10 6.43
CA ALA A 140 -26.83 6.92 5.42
C ALA A 140 -28.21 6.64 6.06
N ALA A 141 -28.25 6.17 7.31
CA ALA A 141 -29.50 5.99 8.05
C ALA A 141 -30.08 7.32 8.58
N LEU A 142 -29.29 8.40 8.56
CA LEU A 142 -29.71 9.75 8.93
C LEU A 142 -30.19 10.59 7.74
N SER A 143 -29.99 10.13 6.51
CA SER A 143 -30.50 10.80 5.31
C SER A 143 -31.93 10.35 5.00
N GLY A 144 -32.88 10.87 5.77
CA GLY A 144 -34.23 11.07 5.28
C GLY A 144 -34.25 12.16 4.21
N ASP A 145 -34.92 11.87 3.10
CA ASP A 145 -35.26 12.73 1.95
C ASP A 145 -34.76 14.19 1.96
N SER A 146 -33.72 14.47 1.18
CA SER A 146 -33.65 15.67 0.32
C SER A 146 -32.39 15.59 -0.55
N ALA A 147 -32.50 16.04 -1.79
CA ALA A 147 -31.46 16.07 -2.80
C ALA A 147 -30.08 16.41 -2.21
N SER A 148 -29.08 15.54 -2.45
CA SER A 148 -27.73 15.73 -1.93
C SER A 148 -27.21 17.13 -2.28
N PRO A 149 -26.77 17.94 -1.30
CA PRO A 149 -26.05 19.16 -1.60
C PRO A 149 -24.77 18.79 -2.36
N PRO A 150 -24.35 19.61 -3.36
CA PRO A 150 -23.12 19.35 -4.09
C PRO A 150 -21.98 19.20 -3.10
N SER A 151 -21.07 18.25 -3.36
CA SER A 151 -19.87 18.11 -2.53
C SER A 151 -19.16 19.47 -2.44
N PRO A 152 -18.44 19.78 -1.35
CA PRO A 152 -17.79 21.09 -1.21
C PRO A 152 -16.89 21.43 -2.41
N ALA A 153 -16.29 20.41 -3.04
CA ALA A 153 -15.55 20.55 -4.30
C ALA A 153 -16.45 20.90 -5.50
N GLN A 154 -17.62 20.27 -5.64
CA GLN A 154 -18.60 20.58 -6.69
C GLN A 154 -19.25 21.95 -6.49
N ALA A 155 -19.56 22.33 -5.26
CA ALA A 155 -20.12 23.65 -4.93
C ALA A 155 -19.13 24.77 -5.28
N SER A 156 -17.84 24.56 -4.98
CA SER A 156 -16.77 25.51 -5.32
C SER A 156 -16.57 25.63 -6.83
N LEU A 157 -16.56 24.50 -7.55
CA LEU A 157 -16.43 24.48 -9.01
C LEU A 157 -17.64 25.16 -9.68
N GLN A 158 -18.85 24.94 -9.17
CA GLN A 158 -20.08 25.51 -9.70
C GLN A 158 -20.16 27.03 -9.47
N ALA A 159 -19.75 27.50 -8.29
CA ALA A 159 -19.67 28.94 -7.99
C ALA A 159 -18.67 29.66 -8.92
N PHE A 160 -17.54 29.02 -9.22
CA PHE A 160 -16.56 29.57 -10.16
C PHE A 160 -17.11 29.65 -11.59
N MET A 161 -17.74 28.58 -12.08
CA MET A 161 -18.37 28.56 -13.42
C MET A 161 -19.45 29.64 -13.57
N GLU A 162 -20.24 29.90 -12.52
CA GLU A 162 -21.28 30.93 -12.56
C GLU A 162 -20.68 32.36 -12.60
N LEU A 163 -19.57 32.59 -11.90
CA LEU A 163 -18.88 33.88 -11.87
C LEU A 163 -18.22 34.19 -13.23
N GLU A 164 -17.58 33.20 -13.85
CA GLU A 164 -17.04 33.29 -15.21
C GLU A 164 -18.15 33.62 -16.24
N ALA A 165 -19.31 32.97 -16.13
CA ALA A 165 -20.46 33.24 -17.00
C ALA A 165 -21.01 34.67 -16.85
N LYS A 166 -20.90 35.26 -15.65
CA LYS A 166 -21.33 36.64 -15.37
C LYS A 166 -20.32 37.69 -15.83
N LEU A 167 -19.04 37.35 -15.90
CA LEU A 167 -17.96 38.26 -16.31
C LEU A 167 -17.63 38.18 -17.81
N GLY A 168 -18.15 37.17 -18.52
CA GLY A 168 -17.97 36.98 -19.97
C GLY A 168 -18.81 37.91 -20.87
N LYS A 169 -19.03 39.17 -20.49
CA LYS A 169 -19.60 40.23 -21.35
C LYS A 169 -18.76 41.50 -21.29
#